data_AF-A0A6N9R0F9-F1
#
_entry.id   AF-A0A6N9R0F9-F1
#
_cell.length_a   1.000
_cell.length_b   1.000
_cell.length_c   1.000
_cell.angle_alpha   90.00
_cell.angle_beta   90.00
_cell.angle_gamma   90.00
#
_symmetry.space_group_name_H-M   'P 1'
#
loop_
_entity.id
_entity.type
_entity.pdbx_description
1 polymer ?
#
loop_
_entity_poly.entity_id
_entity_poly.type
_entity_poly.pdbx_seq_one_letter_code
_entity_poly.pdbx_strand_id
1 'polypeptide(L)'
;MTQRVRTAQRAQLIRKNMDEVLQGFPSDLDFTGTDRHDYHVHAGAVFGGADIILTCNDPNDITTTPETEPYEVIHPDDFFLLVTDSNPACVVPIARNQIKYWSGKSNHLQLDQALLKAGCPRFAFRIREALAHIAQLP
;
A
#
# COMPACT_ATOMS: atom_id res chain seq x y z
N MET A 1 12.41 11.04 -25.32
CA MET A 1 12.50 11.36 -23.88
C MET A 1 13.36 10.31 -23.20
N THR A 2 14.59 10.68 -22.83
CA THR A 2 15.70 9.77 -22.48
C THR A 2 15.51 9.14 -21.09
N GLN A 3 15.96 7.88 -20.92
CA GLN A 3 15.76 7.04 -19.73
C GLN A 3 16.16 7.73 -18.41
N ARG A 4 17.21 8.58 -18.41
CA ARG A 4 17.65 9.40 -17.27
C ARG A 4 16.60 10.39 -16.75
N VAL A 5 15.81 11.00 -17.63
CA VAL A 5 14.78 11.98 -17.24
C VAL A 5 13.62 11.29 -16.51
N ARG A 6 13.29 10.06 -16.89
CA ARG A 6 12.24 9.25 -16.22
C ARG A 6 12.67 8.84 -14.80
N THR A 7 13.94 8.52 -14.58
CA THR A 7 14.45 8.11 -13.26
C THR A 7 14.44 9.27 -12.26
N ALA A 8 14.85 10.46 -12.68
CA ALA A 8 14.83 11.65 -11.84
C ALA A 8 13.41 12.04 -11.41
N GLN A 9 12.45 11.96 -12.34
CA GLN A 9 11.04 12.24 -12.05
C GLN A 9 10.44 11.24 -11.06
N ARG A 10 10.76 9.94 -11.18
CA ARG A 10 10.32 8.91 -10.23
C ARG A 10 10.87 9.14 -8.83
N ALA A 11 12.17 9.42 -8.70
CA ALA A 11 12.78 9.71 -7.39
C ALA A 11 12.15 10.95 -6.73
N GLN A 12 11.82 11.99 -7.51
CA GLN A 12 11.15 13.17 -6.99
C GLN A 12 9.71 12.88 -6.55
N LEU A 13 8.96 12.06 -7.31
CA LEU A 13 7.63 11.63 -6.91
C LEU A 13 7.67 10.78 -5.63
N ILE A 14 8.63 9.87 -5.50
CA ILE A 14 8.83 9.07 -4.30
C ILE A 14 9.07 9.99 -3.09
N ARG A 15 10.05 10.90 -3.18
CA ARG A 15 10.34 11.86 -2.09
C ARG A 15 9.18 12.78 -1.74
N LYS A 16 8.30 13.10 -2.69
CA LYS A 16 7.13 13.93 -2.43
C LYS A 16 6.02 13.18 -1.66
N ASN A 17 6.03 11.86 -1.70
CA ASN A 17 4.98 11.02 -1.11
C ASN A 17 5.52 10.07 -0.02
N MET A 18 6.76 10.25 0.42
CA MET A 18 7.36 9.52 1.53
C MET A 18 7.67 10.48 2.65
N ASP A 19 7.31 10.10 3.87
CA ASP A 19 7.65 10.85 5.08
C ASP A 19 9.11 10.64 5.49
N GLU A 20 9.66 9.45 5.23
CA GLU A 20 11.02 9.07 5.60
C GLU A 20 11.71 8.22 4.51
N VAL A 21 13.03 8.35 4.40
CA VAL A 21 13.88 7.47 3.57
C VAL A 21 15.07 7.00 4.40
N LEU A 22 15.05 5.72 4.78
CA LEU A 22 16.16 5.08 5.50
C LEU A 22 17.42 5.06 4.61
N GLN A 23 18.53 5.57 5.13
CA GLN A 23 19.83 5.56 4.43
C GLN A 23 20.56 4.22 4.56
N GLY A 24 20.10 3.36 5.46
CA GLY A 24 20.62 2.02 5.73
C GLY A 24 19.81 1.34 6.82
N PHE A 25 20.13 0.07 7.07
CA PHE A 25 19.58 -0.75 8.16
C PHE A 25 20.64 -1.77 8.58
N PRO A 26 20.60 -2.29 9.81
CA PRO A 26 21.58 -3.27 10.28
C PRO A 26 21.53 -4.57 9.46
N SER A 27 22.65 -5.29 9.37
CA SER A 27 22.75 -6.57 8.65
C SER A 27 22.78 -7.80 9.56
N ASP A 28 22.61 -7.58 10.86
CA ASP A 28 22.83 -8.53 11.95
C ASP A 28 21.64 -8.64 12.91
N LEU A 29 20.44 -8.23 12.49
CA LEU A 29 19.22 -8.48 13.27
C LEU A 29 18.84 -9.95 13.20
N ASP A 30 18.26 -10.45 14.29
CA ASP A 30 17.62 -11.76 14.30
C ASP A 30 16.41 -11.74 13.35
N PHE A 31 16.34 -12.70 12.45
CA PHE A 31 15.29 -12.78 11.44
C PHE A 31 14.67 -14.17 11.41
N THR A 32 13.37 -14.25 11.67
CA THR A 32 12.63 -15.51 11.77
C THR A 32 11.81 -15.84 10.53
N GLY A 33 11.81 -14.96 9.52
CA GLY A 33 11.07 -15.14 8.28
C GLY A 33 11.57 -16.30 7.42
N THR A 34 10.67 -16.90 6.65
CA THR A 34 10.95 -18.05 5.80
C THR A 34 11.68 -17.67 4.51
N ASP A 35 11.56 -16.42 4.05
CA ASP A 35 12.32 -15.91 2.91
C ASP A 35 13.44 -14.98 3.38
N ARG A 36 14.69 -15.48 3.31
CA ARG A 36 15.90 -14.67 3.59
C ARG A 36 15.98 -13.38 2.77
N HIS A 37 15.36 -13.35 1.59
CA HIS A 37 15.37 -12.16 0.74
C HIS A 37 14.48 -11.05 1.30
N ASP A 38 13.55 -11.35 2.20
CA ASP A 38 12.69 -10.38 2.89
C ASP A 38 13.31 -9.83 4.20
N TYR A 39 14.55 -10.23 4.56
CA TYR A 39 15.30 -9.65 5.67
C TYR A 39 15.32 -8.12 5.65
N HIS A 40 15.49 -7.52 4.47
CA HIS A 40 15.56 -6.07 4.33
C HIS A 40 14.24 -5.37 4.69
N VAL A 41 13.10 -6.06 4.54
CA VAL A 41 11.77 -5.54 4.91
C VAL A 41 11.64 -5.54 6.43
N HIS A 42 11.99 -6.65 7.09
CA HIS A 42 12.07 -6.73 8.56
C HIS A 42 13.04 -5.68 9.12
N ALA A 43 14.29 -5.66 8.63
CA ALA A 43 15.32 -4.76 9.14
C ALA A 43 14.97 -3.28 8.91
N GLY A 44 14.34 -2.96 7.77
CA GLY A 44 13.81 -1.64 7.49
C GLY A 44 12.71 -1.24 8.47
N ALA A 45 11.78 -2.14 8.75
CA ALA A 45 10.69 -1.88 9.70
C ALA A 45 11.20 -1.70 11.14
N VAL A 46 12.08 -2.58 11.62
CA VAL A 46 12.67 -2.47 12.97
C VAL A 46 13.50 -1.19 13.09
N PHE A 47 14.39 -0.91 12.14
CA PHE A 47 15.28 0.24 12.20
C PHE A 47 14.53 1.57 12.02
N GLY A 48 13.53 1.59 11.14
CA GLY A 48 12.67 2.76 10.93
C GLY A 48 11.57 2.94 11.98
N GLY A 49 11.40 2.00 12.89
CA GLY A 49 10.33 2.03 13.89
C GLY A 49 8.93 2.02 13.27
N ALA A 50 8.74 1.27 12.18
CA ALA A 50 7.45 1.14 11.54
C ALA A 50 6.51 0.28 12.39
N ASP A 51 5.27 0.74 12.61
CA ASP A 51 4.26 -0.07 13.31
C ASP A 51 3.65 -1.15 12.40
N ILE A 52 3.71 -0.95 11.09
CA ILE A 52 3.02 -1.80 10.10
C ILE A 52 3.92 -2.06 8.90
N ILE A 53 4.02 -3.33 8.50
CA ILE A 53 4.51 -3.75 7.20
C ILE A 53 3.33 -4.11 6.31
N LEU A 54 3.10 -3.30 5.28
CA LEU A 54 2.01 -3.47 4.32
C LEU A 54 2.46 -4.30 3.11
N THR A 55 2.00 -5.54 2.97
CA THR A 55 2.46 -6.43 1.89
C THR A 55 1.40 -7.45 1.45
N CYS A 56 1.51 -7.92 0.21
CA CYS A 56 0.73 -9.05 -0.32
C CYS A 56 1.47 -10.39 -0.20
N ASN A 57 2.70 -10.42 0.30
CA ASN A 57 3.46 -11.66 0.52
C ASN A 57 2.86 -12.47 1.70
N ASP A 58 3.29 -13.73 1.85
CA ASP A 58 2.95 -14.50 3.03
C ASP A 58 3.60 -13.82 4.25
N PRO A 59 2.86 -13.52 5.34
CA PRO A 59 3.47 -12.92 6.53
C PRO A 59 4.65 -13.73 7.09
N ASN A 60 4.64 -15.06 6.91
CA ASN A 60 5.73 -15.92 7.35
C ASN A 60 7.03 -15.67 6.58
N ASP A 61 6.97 -15.10 5.37
CA ASP A 61 8.17 -14.71 4.62
C ASP A 61 8.97 -13.65 5.40
N ILE A 62 8.29 -12.82 6.20
CA ILE A 62 8.88 -11.74 7.00
C ILE A 62 9.16 -12.19 8.44
N THR A 63 8.22 -12.87 9.11
CA THR A 63 8.40 -13.33 10.49
C THR A 63 7.52 -14.54 10.76
N THR A 64 8.07 -15.54 11.44
CA THR A 64 7.28 -16.68 11.95
C THR A 64 6.90 -16.48 13.43
N THR A 65 7.29 -15.36 14.03
CA THR A 65 7.10 -15.03 15.44
C THR A 65 6.49 -13.62 15.61
N PRO A 66 5.32 -13.35 15.01
CA PRO A 66 4.74 -11.99 14.94
C PRO A 66 4.55 -11.34 16.31
N GLU A 67 4.22 -12.13 17.34
CA GLU A 67 4.01 -11.65 18.72
C GLU A 67 5.27 -11.03 19.37
N THR A 68 6.45 -11.28 18.80
CA THR A 68 7.74 -10.77 19.29
C THR A 68 8.28 -9.61 18.47
N GLU A 69 7.65 -9.32 17.32
CA GLU A 69 8.08 -8.23 16.44
C GLU A 69 7.51 -6.89 16.91
N PRO A 70 8.20 -5.77 16.65
CA PRO A 70 7.70 -4.43 16.97
C PRO A 70 6.66 -3.91 15.96
N TYR A 71 6.32 -4.69 14.93
CA TYR A 71 5.42 -4.32 13.85
C TYR A 71 4.37 -5.40 13.59
N GLU A 72 3.26 -5.02 12.96
CA GLU A 72 2.27 -5.94 12.41
C GLU A 72 2.46 -6.09 10.89
N VAL A 73 2.40 -7.33 10.38
CA VAL A 73 2.34 -7.58 8.93
C VAL A 73 0.87 -7.61 8.50
N ILE A 74 0.45 -6.64 7.70
CA ILE A 74 -0.96 -6.49 7.29
C ILE A 74 -1.11 -6.57 5.77
N HIS A 75 -2.18 -7.24 5.32
CA HIS A 75 -2.54 -7.28 3.91
C HIS A 75 -3.19 -5.96 3.47
N PRO A 76 -2.91 -5.42 2.26
CA PRO A 76 -3.50 -4.18 1.78
C PRO A 76 -5.02 -4.10 1.82
N ASP A 77 -5.71 -5.20 1.53
CA ASP A 77 -7.17 -5.25 1.62
C ASP A 77 -7.67 -4.92 3.03
N ASP A 78 -6.98 -5.43 4.06
CA ASP A 78 -7.35 -5.22 5.46
C ASP A 78 -6.92 -3.83 5.94
N PHE A 79 -5.73 -3.37 5.54
CA PHE A 79 -5.26 -2.03 5.87
C PHE A 79 -6.18 -0.94 5.31
N PHE A 80 -6.61 -1.06 4.05
CA PHE A 80 -7.50 -0.06 3.48
C PHE A 80 -8.86 -0.06 4.18
N LEU A 81 -9.37 -1.22 4.60
CA LEU A 81 -10.56 -1.26 5.43
C LEU A 81 -10.34 -0.55 6.77
N LEU A 82 -9.26 -0.85 7.48
CA LEU A 82 -8.89 -0.20 8.74
C LEU A 82 -8.87 1.34 8.60
N VAL A 83 -8.22 1.84 7.55
CA VAL A 83 -8.16 3.28 7.26
C VAL A 83 -9.55 3.85 7.02
N THR A 84 -10.38 3.18 6.21
CA THR A 84 -11.71 3.69 5.87
C THR A 84 -12.74 3.51 6.96
N ASP A 85 -12.59 2.54 7.84
CA ASP A 85 -13.44 2.39 9.02
C ASP A 85 -13.07 3.45 10.07
N SER A 86 -11.79 3.82 10.17
CA SER A 86 -11.30 4.90 11.03
C SER A 86 -11.66 6.30 10.51
N ASN A 87 -11.69 6.49 9.19
CA ASN A 87 -12.08 7.75 8.56
C ASN A 87 -12.97 7.54 7.32
N PRO A 88 -14.27 7.22 7.49
CA PRO A 88 -15.15 6.93 6.37
C PRO A 88 -15.33 8.09 5.40
N ALA A 89 -15.20 9.33 5.88
CA ALA A 89 -15.35 10.53 5.08
C ALA A 89 -14.26 10.69 4.01
N CYS A 90 -13.12 10.00 4.13
CA CYS A 90 -12.03 10.09 3.15
C CYS A 90 -12.34 9.37 1.82
N VAL A 91 -13.25 8.40 1.83
CA VAL A 91 -13.45 7.46 0.71
C VAL A 91 -13.95 8.16 -0.55
N VAL A 92 -15.01 8.96 -0.43
CA VAL A 92 -15.65 9.63 -1.59
C VAL A 92 -14.70 10.62 -2.28
N PRO A 93 -14.01 11.54 -1.55
CA PRO A 93 -13.01 12.43 -2.16
C PRO A 93 -11.89 11.67 -2.88
N ILE A 94 -11.36 10.61 -2.27
CA ILE A 94 -10.28 9.82 -2.86
C ILE A 94 -10.76 9.07 -4.10
N ALA A 95 -11.93 8.43 -4.04
CA ALA A 95 -12.52 7.73 -5.19
C ALA A 95 -12.74 8.69 -6.37
N ARG A 96 -13.25 9.91 -6.14
CA ARG A 96 -13.37 10.94 -7.18
C ARG A 96 -12.03 11.31 -7.82
N ASN A 97 -10.98 11.47 -7.01
CA ASN A 97 -9.64 11.75 -7.51
C ASN A 97 -9.08 10.60 -8.37
N GLN A 98 -9.29 9.35 -7.94
CA GLN A 98 -8.89 8.17 -8.71
C GLN A 98 -9.65 8.07 -10.04
N ILE A 99 -10.98 8.25 -10.03
CA ILE A 99 -11.79 8.28 -11.26
C ILE A 99 -11.27 9.34 -12.23
N LYS A 100 -11.06 10.57 -11.75
CA LYS A 100 -10.55 11.68 -12.56
C LYS A 100 -9.18 11.37 -13.17
N TYR A 101 -8.30 10.73 -12.41
CA TYR A 101 -6.95 10.37 -12.88
C TYR A 101 -6.97 9.26 -13.92
N TRP A 102 -7.81 8.23 -13.72
CA TRP A 102 -7.87 7.07 -14.61
C TRP A 102 -8.73 7.29 -15.85
N SER A 103 -9.75 8.15 -15.80
CA SER A 103 -10.66 8.41 -16.93
C SER A 103 -9.96 8.95 -18.18
N GLY A 104 -8.85 9.67 -18.01
CA GLY A 104 -8.03 10.18 -19.10
C GLY A 104 -7.10 9.14 -19.75
N LYS A 105 -7.10 7.88 -19.29
CA LYS A 105 -6.20 6.82 -19.79
C LYS A 105 -6.96 5.78 -20.60
N SER A 106 -6.38 5.33 -21.71
CA SER A 106 -6.95 4.22 -22.51
C SER A 106 -6.96 2.91 -21.71
N ASN A 107 -8.00 2.10 -21.88
CA ASN A 107 -8.14 0.76 -21.29
C ASN A 107 -8.11 0.73 -19.74
N HIS A 108 -8.50 1.81 -19.07
CA HIS A 108 -8.65 1.79 -17.62
C HIS A 108 -9.83 0.90 -17.20
N LEU A 109 -9.67 0.18 -16.10
CA LEU A 109 -10.76 -0.54 -15.45
C LEU A 109 -11.53 0.42 -14.53
N GLN A 110 -12.76 0.05 -14.21
CA GLN A 110 -13.44 0.65 -13.07
C GLN A 110 -12.62 0.42 -11.78
N LEU A 111 -12.65 1.37 -10.86
CA LEU A 111 -11.76 1.34 -9.69
C LEU A 111 -11.94 0.09 -8.82
N ASP A 112 -13.18 -0.36 -8.58
CA ASP A 112 -13.47 -1.58 -7.83
C ASP A 112 -12.95 -2.83 -8.58
N GLN A 113 -13.08 -2.88 -9.90
CA GLN A 113 -12.53 -3.98 -10.71
C GLN A 113 -11.00 -4.01 -10.69
N ALA A 114 -10.35 -2.85 -10.69
CA ALA A 114 -8.90 -2.77 -10.56
C ALA A 114 -8.44 -3.30 -9.19
N LEU A 115 -9.14 -2.94 -8.11
CA LEU A 115 -8.84 -3.41 -6.76
C LEU A 115 -9.10 -4.91 -6.59
N LEU A 116 -10.18 -5.44 -7.19
CA LEU A 116 -10.43 -6.89 -7.24
C LEU A 116 -9.24 -7.64 -7.88
N LYS A 117 -8.75 -7.15 -9.02
CA LYS A 117 -7.59 -7.75 -9.70
C LYS A 117 -6.29 -7.59 -8.92
N ALA A 118 -6.19 -6.55 -8.09
CA ALA A 118 -5.05 -6.31 -7.21
C ALA A 118 -5.11 -7.14 -5.90
N GLY A 119 -6.07 -8.05 -5.76
CA GLY A 119 -6.20 -8.88 -4.56
C GLY A 119 -6.85 -8.17 -3.38
N CYS A 120 -7.54 -7.05 -3.60
CA CYS A 120 -8.23 -6.30 -2.54
C CYS A 120 -9.78 -6.40 -2.67
N PRO A 121 -10.37 -7.61 -2.54
CA PRO A 121 -11.80 -7.80 -2.80
C PRO A 121 -12.73 -7.11 -1.80
N ARG A 122 -12.38 -7.06 -0.52
CA ARG A 122 -13.24 -6.47 0.51
C ARG A 122 -13.24 -4.94 0.38
N PHE A 123 -12.09 -4.35 0.15
CA PHE A 123 -11.96 -2.92 -0.11
C PHE A 123 -12.59 -2.54 -1.46
N ALA A 124 -12.48 -3.38 -2.48
CA ALA A 124 -13.17 -3.17 -3.76
C ALA A 124 -14.70 -3.08 -3.58
N PHE A 125 -15.29 -3.89 -2.71
CA PHE A 125 -16.71 -3.79 -2.39
C PHE A 125 -17.05 -2.42 -1.78
N ARG A 126 -16.25 -1.94 -0.81
CA ARG A 126 -16.44 -0.61 -0.20
C ARG A 126 -16.35 0.51 -1.23
N ILE A 127 -15.41 0.40 -2.17
CA ILE A 127 -15.29 1.35 -3.28
C ILE A 127 -16.49 1.29 -4.21
N ARG A 128 -17.03 0.11 -4.51
CA ARG A 128 -18.25 -0.01 -5.33
C ARG A 128 -19.43 0.73 -4.70
N GLU A 129 -19.61 0.63 -3.39
CA GLU A 129 -20.65 1.39 -2.67
C GLU A 129 -20.43 2.90 -2.79
N ALA A 130 -19.18 3.35 -2.62
CA ALA A 130 -18.83 4.76 -2.80
C ALA A 130 -19.08 5.24 -4.24
N LEU A 131 -18.79 4.42 -5.25
CA LEU A 131 -19.05 4.73 -6.66
C LEU A 131 -20.56 4.85 -6.94
N ALA A 132 -21.37 3.94 -6.39
CA ALA A 132 -22.83 4.00 -6.51
C ALA A 132 -23.39 5.27 -5.88
N HIS A 133 -22.88 5.65 -4.70
CA HIS A 133 -23.24 6.91 -4.05
C HIS A 133 -22.83 8.12 -4.89
N ILE A 134 -21.59 8.15 -5.42
CA ILE A 134 -21.10 9.23 -6.28
C ILE A 134 -21.98 9.41 -7.53
N ALA A 135 -22.43 8.31 -8.15
CA ALA A 135 -23.27 8.35 -9.35
C ALA A 135 -24.69 8.92 -9.08
N GLN A 136 -25.13 8.93 -7.83
CA GLN A 136 -26.42 9.48 -7.41
C GLN A 136 -26.33 10.94 -6.94
N LEU A 137 -25.11 11.46 -6.72
CA LEU A 137 -24.92 12.86 -6.35
C LEU A 137 -25.15 13.76 -7.58
N PRO A 138 -25.80 14.92 -7.40
CA PRO A 138 -26.11 15.86 -8.48
C PRO A 138 -24.88 16.49 -9.13
#